data_AF-A0A6C0EQI5-F1
#
_entry.id   AF-A0A6C0EQI5-F1
#
_cell.length_a   1.000
_cell.length_b   1.000
_cell.length_c   1.000
_cell.angle_alpha   90.00
_cell.angle_beta   90.00
_cell.angle_gamma   90.00
#
_symmetry.space_group_name_H-M   'P 1'
#
loop_
_entity.id
_entity.type
_entity.pdbx_description
1 polymer ?
#
loop_
_entity_poly.entity_id
_entity_poly.type
_entity_poly.pdbx_seq_one_letter_code
_entity_poly.pdbx_strand_id
1 'polypeptide(L)'
;MSTQAERFASCVKQITKNFRPASLKRGGRSASKRSASFSNIDKEGVAIAICTKSILWPQGRTIKRFYMKKGKPILITQKRKKRLPS
;
A
#
# COMPACT_ATOMS: atom_id res chain seq x y z
N MET A 1 15.12 16.91 6.19
CA MET A 1 13.74 16.53 6.55
C MET A 1 13.15 15.68 5.43
N SER A 2 12.89 14.38 5.65
CA SER A 2 12.29 13.52 4.62
C SER A 2 10.82 13.85 4.39
N THR A 3 10.42 13.99 3.13
CA THR A 3 9.03 14.32 2.78
C THR A 3 8.10 13.14 3.05
N GLN A 4 6.79 13.41 3.22
CA GLN A 4 5.80 12.35 3.40
C GLN A 4 5.81 11.35 2.23
N ALA A 5 6.06 11.83 1.01
CA ALA A 5 6.14 11.00 -0.19
C ALA A 5 7.38 10.08 -0.20
N GLU A 6 8.52 10.55 0.29
CA GLU A 6 9.74 9.75 0.45
C GLU A 6 9.57 8.66 1.50
N ARG A 7 8.96 8.98 2.65
CA ARG A 7 8.65 8.00 3.69
C ARG A 7 7.70 6.92 3.18
N PHE A 8 6.69 7.33 2.40
CA PHE A 8 5.75 6.42 1.77
C PHE A 8 6.44 5.49 0.75
N ALA A 9 7.26 6.06 -0.12
CA ALA A 9 8.01 5.28 -1.11
C ALA A 9 9.01 4.31 -0.47
N SER A 10 9.67 4.72 0.61
CA SER A 10 10.57 3.84 1.36
C SER A 10 9.80 2.67 1.99
N CYS A 11 8.64 2.93 2.60
CA CYS A 11 7.77 1.89 3.14
C CYS A 11 7.35 0.88 2.06
N VAL A 12 6.90 1.36 0.89
CA VAL A 12 6.48 0.47 -0.21
C VAL A 12 7.65 -0.41 -0.66
N LYS A 13 8.85 0.17 -0.86
CA LYS A 13 10.06 -0.58 -1.23
C LYS A 13 10.47 -1.61 -0.18
N GLN A 14 10.36 -1.30 1.10
CA GLN A 14 10.68 -2.24 2.17
C GLN A 14 9.71 -3.42 2.20
N ILE A 15 8.42 -3.18 2.01
CA ILE A 15 7.41 -4.25 2.01
C ILE A 15 7.55 -5.12 0.77
N THR A 16 7.76 -4.55 -0.41
CA THR A 16 7.95 -5.34 -1.63
C THR A 16 9.22 -6.19 -1.56
N LYS A 17 10.30 -5.67 -0.97
CA LYS A 17 11.55 -6.43 -0.75
C LYS A 17 11.39 -7.57 0.26
N ASN A 18 10.63 -7.36 1.33
CA ASN A 18 10.42 -8.35 2.39
C ASN A 18 9.12 -9.17 2.20
N PHE A 19 8.51 -9.13 1.01
CA PHE A 19 7.21 -9.74 0.77
C PHE A 19 7.29 -11.27 0.87
N ARG A 20 6.69 -11.83 1.92
CA ARG A 20 6.51 -13.28 2.07
C ARG A 20 5.09 -13.67 1.64
N PRO A 21 4.93 -14.44 0.54
CA PRO A 21 3.61 -14.80 0.00
C PRO A 21 2.80 -15.71 0.92
N ALA A 22 3.46 -16.38 1.88
CA ALA A 22 2.84 -17.29 2.84
C ALA A 22 1.86 -16.61 3.83
N SER A 23 1.93 -15.29 4.02
CA SER A 23 1.13 -14.57 5.02
C SER A 23 -0.24 -14.10 4.52
N LEU A 24 -0.55 -14.25 3.23
CA LEU A 24 -1.83 -13.82 2.66
C LEU A 24 -2.76 -15.02 2.48
N LYS A 25 -3.48 -15.40 3.53
CA LYS A 25 -4.70 -16.21 3.37
C LYS A 25 -5.73 -15.35 2.65
N ARG A 26 -5.86 -15.47 1.32
CA ARG A 26 -7.00 -14.94 0.56
C ARG A 26 -8.25 -15.64 1.08
N GLY A 27 -8.94 -15.01 2.03
CA GLY A 27 -10.25 -15.47 2.47
C GLY A 27 -11.26 -15.27 1.35
N GLY A 28 -11.85 -16.37 0.89
CA GLY A 28 -13.07 -16.36 0.08
C GLY A 28 -12.93 -16.90 -1.35
N ARG A 29 -13.50 -18.10 -1.54
CA ARG A 29 -13.82 -18.80 -2.80
C ARG A 29 -12.64 -19.21 -3.71
N SER A 30 -12.30 -20.50 -3.58
CA SER A 30 -11.59 -21.32 -4.58
C SER A 30 -10.30 -20.72 -5.16
N ALA A 31 -9.32 -20.40 -4.30
CA ALA A 31 -7.94 -20.43 -4.74
C ALA A 31 -7.45 -21.88 -4.64
N SER A 32 -7.45 -22.56 -5.78
CA SER A 32 -6.80 -23.85 -5.98
C SER A 32 -5.44 -23.86 -5.27
N LYS A 33 -5.15 -24.98 -4.60
CA LYS A 33 -4.00 -25.32 -3.76
C LYS A 33 -2.69 -25.39 -4.58
N ARG A 34 -2.44 -24.43 -5.46
CA ARG A 34 -1.23 -24.27 -6.26
C ARG A 34 -0.56 -22.99 -5.81
N SER A 35 0.68 -23.09 -5.35
CA SER A 35 1.68 -22.03 -5.23
C SER A 35 1.22 -20.70 -5.88
N ALA A 36 0.61 -19.82 -5.09
CA ALA A 36 0.15 -18.53 -5.59
C ALA A 36 1.38 -17.64 -5.79
N SER A 37 1.95 -17.68 -7.00
CA SER A 37 2.99 -16.75 -7.40
C SER A 37 2.38 -15.35 -7.47
N PHE A 38 2.69 -14.49 -6.50
CA PHE A 38 2.28 -13.09 -6.51
C PHE A 38 3.12 -12.33 -7.54
N SER A 39 2.46 -11.67 -8.50
CA SER A 39 3.14 -10.81 -9.46
C SER A 39 3.72 -9.57 -8.75
N ASN A 40 4.71 -8.91 -9.36
CA ASN A 40 5.28 -7.68 -8.78
C ASN A 40 4.22 -6.58 -8.59
N ILE A 41 3.22 -6.53 -9.48
CA ILE A 41 2.09 -5.61 -9.39
C ILE A 41 1.24 -5.90 -8.13
N ASP A 42 0.98 -7.18 -7.83
CA ASP A 42 0.23 -7.56 -6.63
C ASP A 42 0.99 -7.21 -5.35
N LYS A 43 2.31 -7.43 -5.33
CA LYS A 43 3.19 -7.09 -4.19
C LYS A 43 3.19 -5.59 -3.93
N GLU A 44 3.27 -4.78 -5.00
CA GLU A 44 3.18 -3.32 -4.91
C GLU A 44 1.80 -2.89 -4.41
N GLY A 45 0.71 -3.47 -4.91
CA GLY A 45 -0.65 -3.17 -4.45
C GLY A 45 -0.83 -3.43 -2.94
N VAL A 46 -0.34 -4.57 -2.45
CA VAL A 46 -0.39 -4.90 -1.02
C VAL A 46 0.51 -3.95 -0.21
N ALA A 47 1.72 -3.66 -0.68
CA ALA A 47 2.62 -2.73 -0.02
C ALA A 47 2.02 -1.34 0.11
N ILE A 48 1.40 -0.82 -0.96
CA ILE A 48 0.70 0.47 -0.95
C ILE A 48 -0.44 0.47 0.07
N ALA A 49 -1.22 -0.61 0.16
CA ALA A 49 -2.31 -0.73 1.12
C ALA A 49 -1.80 -0.68 2.57
N ILE A 50 -0.74 -1.43 2.88
CA ILE A 50 -0.13 -1.44 4.21
C ILE A 50 0.45 -0.06 4.55
N CYS A 51 1.23 0.54 3.66
CA CYS A 51 1.82 1.86 3.89
C CYS A 51 0.75 2.95 4.01
N THR A 52 -0.35 2.85 3.27
CA THR A 52 -1.50 3.76 3.42
C THR A 52 -2.12 3.63 4.81
N LYS A 53 -2.33 2.40 5.28
CA LYS A 53 -2.87 2.12 6.61
C LYS A 53 -1.97 2.66 7.73
N SER A 54 -0.66 2.45 7.62
CA SER A 54 0.29 2.84 8.67
C SER A 54 0.63 4.33 8.67
N ILE A 55 0.74 4.98 7.50
CA ILE A 55 1.23 6.36 7.39
C ILE A 55 0.08 7.36 7.25
N LEU A 56 -0.89 7.08 6.36
CA LEU A 56 -1.92 8.05 5.98
C LEU A 56 -3.15 7.98 6.89
N TRP A 57 -3.49 6.79 7.40
CA TRP A 57 -4.70 6.58 8.19
C TRP A 57 -4.71 7.30 9.54
N PRO A 58 -3.62 7.30 10.34
CA PRO A 58 -3.55 8.08 11.58
C PRO A 58 -3.73 9.59 11.34
N GLN A 59 -3.42 10.05 10.13
CA GLN A 59 -3.58 11.46 9.74
C GLN A 59 -4.95 11.78 9.14
N GLY A 60 -5.89 10.82 9.12
CA GLY A 60 -7.21 10.99 8.51
C GLY A 60 -7.16 11.17 6.99
N ARG A 61 -6.08 10.71 6.34
CA ARG A 61 -5.89 10.78 4.89
C ARG A 61 -5.96 9.39 4.27
N THR A 62 -6.29 9.36 2.99
CA THR A 62 -6.19 8.16 2.15
C THR A 62 -5.39 8.49 0.91
N ILE A 63 -4.89 7.46 0.24
CA ILE A 63 -4.18 7.63 -1.01
C ILE A 63 -5.19 7.88 -2.15
N LYS A 64 -4.94 8.90 -2.97
CA LYS A 64 -5.67 9.11 -4.22
C LYS A 64 -4.86 8.62 -5.41
N ARG A 65 -3.56 8.94 -5.42
CA ARG A 65 -2.62 8.48 -6.46
C ARG A 65 -1.21 8.42 -5.89
N PHE A 66 -0.47 7.39 -6.26
CA PHE A 66 0.97 7.31 -5.99
C PHE A 66 1.68 6.83 -7.24
N TYR A 67 2.74 7.53 -7.61
CA TYR A 67 3.57 7.18 -8.76
C TYR A 67 4.95 7.80 -8.61
N MET A 68 5.93 7.24 -9.31
CA MET A 68 7.26 7.83 -9.42
C MET A 68 7.36 8.63 -10.71
N LYS A 69 7.75 9.91 -10.62
CA LYS A 69 8.02 10.77 -11.78
C LYS A 69 9.49 11.15 -11.76
N LYS A 70 10.26 10.74 -12.77
CA LYS A 70 11.72 11.03 -12.87
C LYS A 70 12.48 10.72 -11.57
N GLY A 71 12.23 9.55 -10.96
CA GLY A 71 12.86 9.13 -9.69
C GLY A 71 12.32 9.79 -8.42
N LYS A 72 11.42 10.77 -8.53
CA LYS A 72 10.79 11.43 -7.37
C LYS A 72 9.43 10.79 -7.05
N PRO A 73 9.19 10.36 -5.80
CA PRO A 73 7.89 9.82 -5.41
C PRO A 73 6.87 10.94 -5.29
N ILE A 74 5.76 10.82 -6.03
CA ILE A 74 4.63 11.74 -5.94
C ILE A 74 3.50 11.01 -5.23
N LEU A 75 3.13 11.52 -4.05
CA LEU A 75 2.04 11.00 -3.25
C LEU A 75 0.92 12.04 -3.21
N ILE A 76 -0.18 11.74 -3.90
CA ILE A 76 -1.40 12.53 -3.87
C ILE A 76 -2.33 11.87 -2.86
N THR A 77 -2.62 12.57 -1.77
CA THR A 77 -3.54 12.14 -0.73
C THR A 77 -4.88 12.85 -0.86
N GLN A 78 -5.91 12.25 -0.29
CA GLN A 78 -7.22 12.87 -0.14
C GLN A 78 -7.67 12.75 1.31
N LYS A 79 -8.41 13.74 1.80
CA LYS A 79 -9.03 13.67 3.13
C LYS A 79 -10.03 12.52 3.13
N ARG A 80 -9.98 11.68 4.17
CA ARG A 80 -11.02 10.68 4.39
C ARG A 80 -12.32 11.44 4.65
N LYS A 81 -13.38 11.20 3.88
CA LYS A 81 -14.72 11.64 4.27
C LYS A 81 -14.96 11.03 5.66
N LYS A 82 -14.97 11.85 6.70
CA LYS A 82 -15.53 11.43 7.99
C LYS A 82 -16.95 11.01 7.66
N ARG A 83 -17.30 9.72 7.84
CA ARG A 83 -18.69 9.43 8.15
C ARG A 83 -18.91 10.19 9.46
N LEU A 84 -19.60 11.31 9.39
CA LEU A 84 -20.22 11.89 10.58
C LEU A 84 -20.94 10.72 11.27
N PRO A 85 -20.73 10.49 12.58
CA PRO A 85 -21.65 9.65 13.30
C PRO A 85 -23.03 10.28 13.11
N SER A 86 -23.94 9.52 12.51
CA SER A 86 -25.35 9.87 12.33
C SER A 86 -26.01 10.10 13.68
#